data_AF-A0A4Y2G922-F1
#
_entry.id   AF-A0A4Y2G922-F1
#
_cell.length_a   1.000
_cell.length_b   1.000
_cell.length_c   1.000
_cell.angle_alpha   90.00
_cell.angle_beta   90.00
_cell.angle_gamma   90.00
#
_symmetry.space_group_name_H-M   'P 1'
#
loop_
_entity.id
_entity.type
_entity.pdbx_description
1 polymer ?
#
loop_
_entity_poly.entity_id
_entity_poly.type
_entity_poly.pdbx_seq_one_letter_code
_entity_poly.pdbx_strand_id
1 'polypeptide(L)'
;MFFYIISTECRQRYVYKKFGPKQLVELLSALGFASSYSETSILQLSTIVRPEQIVVNESVFLQFIFDNADFIVNTLGGLHTFRAMGGIMVTTPYDSMAPNTAVARVTKCKSSELVRKTGHIELDVYKKGEISGLETVNISDVQSIHSIPDEMLPHPVHLLWLYGTCSINVSLPGWNGFMEGATQGNPCELSRVFCLPFINNPPSQFDTIVTAIRTAKRKCETFNMKTCFVTFDQPRK
;
A
#
# COMPACT_ATOMS: atom_id res chain seq x y z
N MET A 1 2.52 -12.02 -2.59
CA MET A 1 2.53 -11.86 -1.12
C MET A 1 1.47 -10.82 -0.76
N PHE A 2 0.24 -11.27 -0.51
CA PHE A 2 -0.83 -10.37 -0.02
C PHE A 2 -0.63 -10.21 1.48
N PHE A 3 -0.09 -9.08 1.90
CA PHE A 3 0.08 -8.76 3.31
C PHE A 3 -1.29 -8.48 3.95
N TYR A 4 -1.82 -9.46 4.68
CA TYR A 4 -2.90 -9.22 5.65
C TYR A 4 -2.27 -8.91 7.01
N ILE A 5 -1.81 -7.67 7.18
CA ILE A 5 -1.52 -7.12 8.52
C ILE A 5 -2.68 -6.19 8.87
N ILE A 6 -3.69 -6.75 9.54
CA ILE A 6 -4.77 -5.96 10.11
C ILE A 6 -4.33 -5.59 11.54
N SER A 7 -3.75 -4.39 11.72
CA SER A 7 -3.67 -3.82 13.07
C SER A 7 -5.08 -3.65 13.65
N THR A 8 -5.21 -3.57 14.96
CA THR A 8 -6.50 -3.32 15.64
C THR A 8 -7.22 -2.06 15.12
N GLU A 9 -6.47 -1.04 14.66
CA GLU A 9 -7.01 0.14 13.98
C GLU A 9 -7.58 -0.17 12.59
N CYS A 10 -6.98 -1.12 11.86
CA CYS A 10 -7.48 -1.58 10.56
C CYS A 10 -8.82 -2.33 10.65
N ARG A 11 -9.10 -3.02 11.78
CA ARG A 11 -10.42 -3.68 11.98
C ARG A 11 -11.56 -2.67 12.08
N GLN A 12 -11.36 -1.56 12.79
CA GLN A 12 -12.37 -0.51 12.94
C GLN A 12 -12.65 0.18 11.60
N ARG A 13 -11.59 0.44 10.82
CA ARG A 13 -11.67 1.04 9.48
C ARG A 13 -12.37 0.13 8.46
N TYR A 14 -12.22 -1.19 8.60
CA TYR A 14 -12.88 -2.19 7.75
C TYR A 14 -14.40 -2.18 7.91
N VAL A 15 -14.90 -2.14 9.16
CA VAL A 15 -16.35 -2.11 9.44
C VAL A 15 -16.98 -0.83 8.86
N TYR A 16 -16.34 0.32 9.05
CA TYR A 16 -16.79 1.59 8.46
C TYR A 16 -16.90 1.53 6.92
N LYS A 17 -15.83 1.10 6.23
CA LYS A 17 -15.81 1.05 4.75
C LYS A 17 -16.71 -0.03 4.16
N LYS A 18 -16.88 -1.16 4.86
CA LYS A 18 -17.63 -2.30 4.34
C LYS A 18 -19.13 -2.12 4.46
N PHE A 19 -19.60 -1.54 5.55
CA PHE A 19 -21.03 -1.56 5.85
C PHE A 19 -21.76 -0.32 5.35
N GLY A 20 -21.22 0.90 5.45
CA GLY A 20 -21.75 2.08 4.77
C GLY A 20 -22.70 2.98 5.59
N PRO A 21 -23.80 2.51 6.23
CA PRO A 21 -24.71 3.41 6.93
C PRO A 21 -24.22 3.69 8.36
N LYS A 22 -24.15 4.99 8.67
CA LYS A 22 -23.86 5.52 10.01
C LYS A 22 -24.65 4.83 11.13
N GLN A 23 -25.91 4.51 10.86
CA GLN A 23 -26.82 3.83 11.79
C GLN A 23 -26.33 2.44 12.22
N LEU A 24 -25.74 1.66 11.31
CA LEU A 24 -25.23 0.33 11.62
C LEU A 24 -23.94 0.41 12.46
N VAL A 25 -23.07 1.38 12.17
CA VAL A 25 -21.85 1.63 12.96
C VAL A 25 -22.20 2.07 14.37
N GLU A 26 -23.18 2.97 14.53
CA GLU A 26 -23.68 3.40 15.84
C GLU A 26 -24.34 2.25 16.61
N LEU A 27 -25.11 1.38 15.93
CA LEU A 27 -25.71 0.19 16.56
C LEU A 27 -24.62 -0.77 17.05
N LEU A 28 -23.64 -1.10 16.21
CA LEU A 28 -22.52 -1.97 16.60
C LEU A 28 -21.69 -1.35 17.72
N SER A 29 -21.55 -0.01 17.74
CA SER A 29 -20.88 0.69 18.83
C SER A 29 -21.66 0.64 20.14
N ALA A 30 -22.97 0.85 20.10
CA ALA A 30 -23.84 0.74 21.27
C ALA A 30 -23.84 -0.66 21.88
N LEU A 31 -23.67 -1.69 21.04
CA LEU A 31 -23.54 -3.09 21.45
C LEU A 31 -22.11 -3.47 21.89
N GLY A 32 -21.15 -2.55 21.87
CA GLY A 32 -19.76 -2.79 22.30
C GLY A 32 -18.89 -3.53 21.28
N PHE A 33 -19.37 -3.72 20.04
CA PHE A 33 -18.63 -4.42 18.99
C PHE A 33 -17.73 -3.48 18.14
N ALA A 34 -17.93 -2.16 18.22
CA ALA A 34 -17.19 -1.17 17.45
C ALA A 34 -17.02 0.15 18.21
N SER A 35 -16.14 1.03 17.71
CA SER A 35 -16.09 2.44 18.12
C SER A 35 -17.18 3.24 17.41
N SER A 36 -17.62 4.33 18.02
CA SER A 36 -18.65 5.19 17.44
C SER A 36 -18.17 5.82 16.13
N TYR A 37 -19.12 6.32 15.34
CA TYR A 37 -18.81 7.03 14.12
C TYR A 37 -17.96 8.29 14.40
N SER A 38 -18.26 8.99 15.48
CA SER A 38 -17.53 10.21 15.89
C SER A 38 -16.08 9.90 16.24
N GLU A 39 -15.82 8.87 17.06
CA GLU A 39 -14.46 8.48 17.44
C GLU A 39 -13.65 8.02 16.23
N THR A 40 -14.26 7.22 15.36
CA THR A 40 -13.61 6.74 14.12
C THR A 40 -13.25 7.91 13.20
N SER A 41 -14.12 8.91 13.11
CA SER A 41 -13.89 10.13 12.32
C SER A 41 -12.78 10.99 12.90
N ILE A 42 -12.73 11.14 14.24
CA ILE A 42 -11.66 11.88 14.93
C ILE A 42 -10.32 11.18 14.73
N LEU A 43 -10.27 9.86 14.85
CA LEU A 43 -9.06 9.08 14.58
C LEU A 43 -8.59 9.30 13.15
N GLN A 44 -9.49 9.19 12.17
CA GLN A 44 -9.17 9.42 10.76
C GLN A 44 -8.60 10.83 10.52
N LEU A 45 -9.23 11.85 11.08
CA LEU A 45 -8.76 13.23 10.98
C LEU A 45 -7.39 13.42 11.65
N SER A 46 -7.18 12.78 12.79
CA SER A 46 -5.91 12.84 13.53
C SER A 46 -4.76 12.20 12.74
N THR A 47 -5.03 11.11 12.02
CA THR A 47 -4.06 10.50 11.11
C THR A 47 -3.75 11.37 9.90
N ILE A 48 -4.76 12.03 9.30
CA ILE A 48 -4.58 12.91 8.13
C ILE A 48 -3.76 14.15 8.49
N VAL A 49 -4.02 14.74 9.65
CA VAL A 49 -3.42 16.01 10.08
C VAL A 49 -2.03 15.83 10.71
N ARG A 50 -1.61 14.59 10.96
CA ARG A 50 -0.32 14.29 11.56
C ARG A 50 0.82 14.84 10.67
N PRO A 51 1.70 15.70 11.20
CA PRO A 51 2.88 16.10 10.45
C PRO A 51 3.74 14.88 10.15
N GLU A 52 4.11 14.69 8.88
CA GLU A 52 5.04 13.64 8.45
C GLU A 52 6.43 13.94 9.03
N GLN A 53 6.70 13.47 10.25
CA GLN A 53 8.05 13.41 10.79
C GLN A 53 8.65 12.06 10.42
N ILE A 54 8.94 11.91 9.14
CA ILE A 54 9.62 10.73 8.64
C ILE A 54 11.11 11.10 8.59
N VAL A 55 11.86 10.72 9.62
CA VAL A 55 13.31 10.77 9.62
C VAL A 55 13.79 9.39 9.24
N VAL A 56 14.46 9.27 8.11
CA VAL A 56 15.00 8.01 7.58
C VAL A 56 16.52 8.02 7.78
N ASN A 57 17.07 6.95 8.35
CA ASN A 57 18.52 6.77 8.46
C ASN A 57 19.15 6.50 7.07
N GLU A 58 20.46 6.73 6.92
CA GLU A 58 21.16 6.61 5.61
C GLU A 58 21.21 5.18 5.03
N SER A 59 20.96 4.15 5.84
CA SER A 59 21.07 2.73 5.46
C SER A 59 19.71 2.02 5.36
N VAL A 60 18.73 2.65 4.71
CA VAL A 60 17.35 2.16 4.68
C VAL A 60 16.93 1.78 3.28
N PHE A 61 16.34 0.60 3.14
CA PHE A 61 15.66 0.22 1.92
C PHE A 61 14.25 0.84 1.91
N LEU A 62 13.94 1.58 0.84
CA LEU A 62 12.69 2.30 0.68
C LEU A 62 11.99 1.85 -0.61
N GLN A 63 10.76 1.37 -0.48
CA GLN A 63 9.94 0.92 -1.60
C GLN A 63 8.56 1.59 -1.56
N PHE A 64 8.11 2.05 -2.72
CA PHE A 64 6.77 2.58 -2.92
C PHE A 64 5.94 1.56 -3.70
N ILE A 65 4.75 1.26 -3.21
CA ILE A 65 3.83 0.32 -3.86
C ILE A 65 2.54 1.07 -4.10
N PHE A 66 2.11 1.12 -5.36
CA PHE A 66 0.86 1.73 -5.76
C PHE A 66 -0.05 0.68 -6.39
N ASP A 67 -1.30 0.65 -5.95
CA ASP A 67 -2.28 -0.34 -6.36
C ASP A 67 -3.66 0.29 -6.56
N ASN A 68 -4.53 -0.44 -7.26
CA ASN A 68 -5.92 -0.10 -7.46
C ASN A 68 -6.66 -0.06 -6.11
N ALA A 69 -7.28 1.07 -5.83
CA ALA A 69 -8.15 1.26 -4.70
C ALA A 69 -9.58 1.48 -5.18
N ASP A 70 -10.32 0.38 -5.26
CA ASP A 70 -11.73 0.41 -5.62
C ASP A 70 -12.56 0.70 -4.37
N PHE A 71 -13.22 1.86 -4.36
CA PHE A 71 -14.20 2.21 -3.35
C PHE A 71 -15.59 1.93 -3.90
N ILE A 72 -16.32 1.01 -3.26
CA ILE A 72 -17.74 0.81 -3.54
C ILE A 72 -18.49 1.98 -2.92
N VAL A 73 -18.83 2.99 -3.71
CA VAL A 73 -19.52 4.19 -3.22
C VAL A 73 -21.04 3.96 -3.10
N ASN A 74 -21.60 2.98 -3.81
CA ASN A 74 -23.00 2.57 -3.70
C ASN A 74 -23.14 1.08 -3.39
N THR A 75 -23.56 0.77 -2.16
CA THR A 75 -23.54 -0.55 -1.52
C THR A 75 -24.66 -1.51 -1.93
N LEU A 76 -25.48 -1.18 -2.95
CA LEU A 76 -26.63 -2.03 -3.34
C LEU A 76 -26.63 -2.52 -4.79
N GLY A 77 -25.76 -2.00 -5.68
CA GLY A 77 -25.79 -2.38 -7.09
C GLY A 77 -24.44 -2.49 -7.80
N GLY A 78 -23.32 -2.16 -7.15
CA GLY A 78 -21.97 -2.22 -7.76
C GLY A 78 -21.72 -1.27 -8.94
N LEU A 79 -22.76 -0.60 -9.45
CA LEU A 79 -22.68 0.46 -10.44
C LEU A 79 -22.14 1.74 -9.79
N HIS A 80 -21.09 2.30 -10.40
CA HIS A 80 -20.32 3.49 -9.97
C HIS A 80 -19.28 3.26 -8.85
N THR A 81 -18.40 2.27 -9.02
CA THR A 81 -17.17 2.13 -8.24
C THR A 81 -16.26 3.36 -8.46
N PHE A 82 -15.88 4.06 -7.40
CA PHE A 82 -14.86 5.09 -7.47
C PHE A 82 -13.50 4.42 -7.51
N ARG A 83 -12.80 4.56 -8.64
CA ARG A 83 -11.47 4.00 -8.86
C ARG A 83 -10.44 5.06 -8.54
N ALA A 84 -9.68 4.84 -7.48
CA ALA A 84 -8.51 5.64 -7.12
C ALA A 84 -7.26 4.76 -7.12
N MET A 85 -6.08 5.38 -7.07
CA MET A 85 -4.84 4.68 -6.80
C MET A 85 -4.47 4.89 -5.33
N GLY A 86 -4.35 3.78 -4.60
CA GLY A 86 -3.80 3.77 -3.25
C GLY A 86 -2.29 3.59 -3.29
N GLY A 87 -1.58 4.20 -2.35
CA GLY A 87 -0.14 4.03 -2.21
C GLY A 87 0.23 3.58 -0.80
N ILE A 88 1.25 2.74 -0.70
CA ILE A 88 1.96 2.47 0.54
C ILE A 88 3.46 2.69 0.33
N MET A 89 4.12 3.08 1.41
CA MET A 89 5.57 3.20 1.49
C MET A 89 6.06 2.18 2.52
N VAL A 90 7.10 1.43 2.16
CA VAL A 90 7.67 0.38 2.99
C VAL A 90 9.13 0.69 3.26
N THR A 91 9.53 0.61 4.53
CA THR A 91 10.91 0.81 4.97
C THR A 91 11.45 -0.43 5.65
N THR A 92 12.68 -0.80 5.33
CA THR A 92 13.39 -1.94 5.93
C THR A 92 14.81 -1.50 6.31
N PRO A 93 15.30 -1.79 7.53
CA PRO A 93 14.66 -2.54 8.62
C PRO A 93 13.60 -1.72 9.37
N TYR A 94 12.83 -2.32 10.28
CA TYR A 94 11.70 -1.67 10.96
C TYR A 94 12.11 -0.43 11.78
N ASP A 95 13.30 -0.48 12.39
CA ASP A 95 13.86 0.58 13.23
C ASP A 95 14.60 1.68 12.45
N SER A 96 14.50 1.63 11.11
CA SER A 96 15.05 2.63 10.18
C SER A 96 14.60 4.06 10.42
N MET A 97 13.54 4.26 11.21
CA MET A 97 12.91 5.54 11.41
C MET A 97 12.50 5.76 12.87
N ALA A 98 12.39 7.04 13.23
CA ALA A 98 11.98 7.48 14.56
C ALA A 98 10.75 6.69 15.09
N PRO A 99 10.69 6.43 16.41
CA PRO A 99 9.58 5.71 17.03
C PRO A 99 8.25 6.33 16.62
N ASN A 100 7.24 5.48 16.41
CA ASN A 100 5.89 5.95 16.11
C ASN A 100 5.37 6.77 17.30
N THR A 101 5.50 8.09 17.24
CA THR A 101 4.90 8.97 18.25
C THR A 101 3.38 8.75 18.24
N ALA A 102 2.76 8.68 19.41
CA ALA A 102 1.31 8.55 19.52
C ALA A 102 0.62 9.61 18.64
N VAL A 103 -0.39 9.21 17.86
CA VAL A 103 -1.16 10.15 17.04
C VAL A 103 -1.88 11.11 17.98
N ALA A 104 -1.49 12.38 17.96
CA ALA A 104 -2.13 13.40 18.78
C ALA A 104 -3.61 13.52 18.36
N ARG A 105 -4.52 13.30 19.30
CA ARG A 105 -5.96 13.40 19.07
C ARG A 105 -6.31 14.83 18.67
N VAL A 106 -6.97 15.00 17.53
CA VAL A 106 -7.47 16.30 17.08
C VAL A 106 -8.66 16.72 17.95
N THR A 107 -8.52 17.84 18.63
CA THR A 107 -9.54 18.41 19.54
C THR A 107 -10.42 19.47 18.87
N LYS A 108 -10.02 20.00 17.70
CA LYS A 108 -10.80 20.95 16.90
C LYS A 108 -10.91 20.45 15.47
N CYS A 109 -12.13 20.31 14.95
CA CYS A 109 -12.36 20.07 13.53
C CYS A 109 -11.73 21.22 12.72
N LYS A 110 -10.64 20.93 12.02
CA LYS A 110 -10.14 21.82 10.97
C LYS A 110 -11.19 21.88 9.86
N SER A 111 -11.31 23.04 9.20
CA SER A 111 -12.23 23.22 8.06
C SER A 111 -12.11 22.04 7.09
N SER A 112 -13.25 21.57 6.55
CA SER A 112 -13.31 20.49 5.55
C SER A 112 -12.38 20.74 4.37
N GLU A 113 -12.16 22.01 4.01
CA GLU A 113 -11.21 22.42 2.97
C GLU A 113 -9.76 22.12 3.34
N LEU A 114 -9.36 22.30 4.60
CA LEU A 114 -7.99 22.04 5.04
C LEU A 114 -7.72 20.53 5.14
N VAL A 115 -8.71 19.76 5.56
CA VAL A 115 -8.67 18.29 5.55
C VAL A 115 -8.58 17.77 4.12
N ARG A 116 -9.36 18.34 3.20
CA ARG A 116 -9.32 18.03 1.77
C ARG A 116 -7.98 18.40 1.13
N LYS A 117 -7.33 19.49 1.54
CA LYS A 117 -5.98 19.82 1.05
C LYS A 117 -4.89 18.90 1.60
N THR A 118 -5.01 18.46 2.85
CA THR A 118 -3.97 17.65 3.50
C THR A 118 -4.03 16.17 3.09
N GLY A 119 -5.21 15.65 2.75
CA GLY A 119 -5.43 14.23 2.42
C GLY A 119 -5.38 13.86 0.95
N HIS A 120 -5.03 14.79 0.05
CA HIS A 120 -5.08 14.58 -1.40
C HIS A 120 -3.74 14.92 -2.06
N ILE A 121 -3.33 14.08 -3.01
CA ILE A 121 -2.22 14.40 -3.91
C ILE A 121 -2.79 15.15 -5.11
N GLU A 122 -2.24 16.32 -5.42
CA GLU A 122 -2.59 17.05 -6.64
C GLU A 122 -2.15 16.24 -7.87
N LEU A 123 -3.04 16.14 -8.86
CA LEU A 123 -2.76 15.40 -10.08
C LEU A 123 -1.74 16.15 -10.93
N ASP A 124 -0.64 15.46 -11.20
CA ASP A 124 0.35 15.85 -12.18
C ASP A 124 -0.16 15.49 -13.58
N VAL A 125 -0.34 16.49 -14.44
CA VAL A 125 -0.77 16.28 -15.82
C VAL A 125 0.36 15.61 -16.62
N TYR A 126 0.05 14.47 -17.21
CA TYR A 126 0.89 13.83 -18.20
C TYR A 126 0.76 14.59 -19.52
N LYS A 127 1.87 15.18 -19.96
CA LYS A 127 2.00 15.70 -21.31
C LYS A 127 2.84 14.73 -22.09
N LYS A 128 2.27 14.16 -23.15
CA LYS A 128 3.04 13.38 -24.12
C LYS A 128 4.07 14.31 -24.77
N GLY A 129 5.34 14.16 -24.39
CA GLY A 129 6.44 14.88 -25.02
C GLY A 129 6.73 14.34 -26.42
N GLU A 130 7.59 15.05 -27.15
CA GLU A 130 8.23 14.48 -28.33
C GLU A 130 9.02 13.21 -27.93
N ILE A 131 9.16 12.27 -28.86
CA ILE A 131 9.47 10.85 -28.63
C ILE A 131 10.88 10.62 -28.00
N SER A 132 11.68 11.67 -27.84
CA SER A 132 13.08 11.64 -27.38
C SER A 132 13.28 11.17 -25.93
N GLY A 133 12.22 11.09 -25.11
CA GLY A 133 12.34 10.61 -23.73
C GLY A 133 12.88 9.17 -23.62
N LEU A 134 12.49 8.29 -24.56
CA LEU A 134 12.96 6.90 -24.59
C LEU A 134 14.45 6.79 -24.96
N GLU A 135 15.02 7.78 -25.67
CA GLU A 135 16.44 7.80 -26.03
C GLU A 135 17.34 7.94 -24.79
N THR A 136 16.80 8.51 -23.71
CA THR A 136 17.50 8.65 -22.42
C THR A 136 17.32 7.45 -21.50
N VAL A 137 16.41 6.54 -21.82
CA VAL A 137 16.15 5.34 -21.02
C VAL A 137 17.11 4.25 -21.44
N ASN A 138 18.13 4.02 -20.61
CA ASN A 138 19.01 2.88 -20.81
C ASN A 138 18.31 1.61 -20.31
N ILE A 139 17.77 0.80 -21.21
CA ILE A 139 17.23 -0.52 -20.89
C ILE A 139 18.42 -1.47 -20.78
N SER A 140 18.84 -1.75 -19.55
CA SER A 140 19.85 -2.76 -19.28
C SER A 140 19.19 -4.12 -19.12
N ASP A 141 19.76 -5.14 -19.75
CA ASP A 141 19.34 -6.52 -19.53
C ASP A 141 19.63 -6.90 -18.08
N VAL A 142 18.64 -7.44 -17.37
CA VAL A 142 18.84 -7.93 -16.00
C VAL A 142 19.88 -9.06 -15.99
N GLN A 143 19.97 -9.86 -17.06
CA GLN A 143 21.00 -10.89 -17.22
C GLN A 143 22.43 -10.31 -17.22
N SER A 144 22.59 -9.05 -17.67
CA SER A 144 23.88 -8.35 -17.66
C SER A 144 24.31 -7.89 -16.25
N ILE A 145 23.37 -7.82 -15.31
CA ILE A 145 23.59 -7.43 -13.91
C ILE A 145 23.81 -8.68 -13.05
N HIS A 146 23.02 -9.73 -13.28
CA HIS A 146 23.17 -11.04 -12.68
C HIS A 146 22.78 -12.13 -13.67
N SER A 147 23.62 -13.16 -13.83
CA SER A 147 23.31 -14.31 -14.67
C SER A 147 22.11 -15.06 -14.11
N ILE A 148 20.94 -14.80 -14.70
CA ILE A 148 19.72 -15.56 -14.43
C ILE A 148 19.69 -16.73 -15.43
N PRO A 149 19.54 -17.99 -14.97
CA PRO A 149 19.41 -19.12 -15.88
C PRO A 149 18.20 -18.94 -16.82
N ASP A 150 18.37 -19.19 -18.11
CA ASP A 150 17.27 -19.14 -19.10
C ASP A 150 16.15 -20.15 -18.79
N GLU A 151 16.49 -21.25 -18.10
CA GLU A 151 15.53 -22.21 -17.60
C GLU A 151 15.27 -22.00 -16.10
N MET A 152 14.14 -21.36 -15.78
CA MET A 152 13.60 -21.38 -14.42
C MET A 152 13.02 -22.76 -14.13
N LEU A 153 13.87 -23.70 -13.72
CA LEU A 153 13.40 -24.93 -13.11
C LEU A 153 12.65 -24.57 -11.81
N PRO A 154 11.42 -25.06 -11.62
CA PRO A 154 10.68 -24.78 -10.39
C PRO A 154 11.50 -25.31 -9.20
N HIS A 155 11.81 -24.41 -8.27
CA HIS A 155 12.51 -24.78 -7.04
C HIS A 155 11.83 -26.00 -6.40
N PRO A 156 12.55 -27.01 -5.88
CA PRO A 156 11.97 -28.25 -5.38
C PRO A 156 10.82 -28.06 -4.39
N VAL A 157 10.86 -26.96 -3.62
CA VAL A 157 9.80 -26.52 -2.69
C VAL A 157 8.46 -26.25 -3.40
N HIS A 158 8.46 -25.65 -4.60
CA HIS A 158 7.25 -25.46 -5.41
C HIS A 158 6.67 -26.80 -5.88
N LEU A 159 7.54 -27.71 -6.34
CA LEU A 159 7.13 -29.04 -6.79
C LEU A 159 6.56 -29.87 -5.64
N LEU A 160 7.17 -29.79 -4.45
CA LEU A 160 6.72 -30.50 -3.26
C LEU A 160 5.35 -30.00 -2.79
N TRP A 161 5.15 -28.68 -2.77
CA TRP A 161 3.84 -28.10 -2.46
C TRP A 161 2.78 -28.54 -3.47
N LEU A 162 3.08 -28.41 -4.76
CA LEU A 162 2.16 -28.79 -5.84
C LEU A 162 1.76 -30.27 -5.71
N TYR A 163 2.75 -31.16 -5.56
CA TYR A 163 2.50 -32.59 -5.36
C TYR A 163 1.63 -32.87 -4.13
N GLY A 164 1.93 -32.24 -3.00
CA GLY A 164 1.15 -32.41 -1.77
C GLY A 164 -0.28 -31.87 -1.90
N THR A 165 -0.49 -30.74 -2.60
CA THR A 165 -1.84 -30.22 -2.86
C THR A 165 -2.67 -31.10 -3.79
N CYS A 166 -2.03 -31.86 -4.68
CA CYS A 166 -2.70 -32.83 -5.55
C CYS A 166 -2.86 -34.22 -4.90
N SER A 167 -2.31 -34.44 -3.70
CA SER A 167 -2.34 -35.73 -3.01
C SER A 167 -3.53 -35.83 -2.06
N ILE A 168 -4.30 -36.92 -2.15
CA ILE A 168 -5.55 -37.11 -1.40
C ILE A 168 -5.33 -37.22 0.13
N ASN A 169 -4.13 -37.62 0.56
CA ASN A 169 -3.81 -37.95 1.95
C ASN A 169 -2.96 -36.90 2.67
N VAL A 170 -2.74 -35.72 2.07
CA VAL A 170 -1.90 -34.67 2.66
C VAL A 170 -2.70 -33.37 2.76
N SER A 171 -2.92 -32.89 3.97
CA SER A 171 -3.46 -31.55 4.19
C SER A 171 -2.30 -30.56 4.26
N LEU A 172 -2.03 -29.87 3.17
CA LEU A 172 -1.08 -28.76 3.14
C LEU A 172 -1.80 -27.41 3.29
N PRO A 173 -1.18 -26.43 3.98
CA PRO A 173 -1.65 -25.06 3.91
C PRO A 173 -1.56 -24.53 2.47
N GLY A 174 -2.29 -23.46 2.19
CA GLY A 174 -2.11 -22.71 0.94
C GLY A 174 -0.66 -22.25 0.77
N TRP A 175 -0.27 -21.91 -0.47
CA TRP A 175 1.12 -21.60 -0.84
C TRP A 175 1.84 -20.67 0.16
N ASN A 176 1.16 -19.61 0.61
CA ASN A 176 1.73 -18.66 1.56
C ASN A 176 2.09 -19.32 2.90
N GLY A 177 1.19 -20.13 3.48
CA GLY A 177 1.45 -20.80 4.76
C GLY A 177 2.48 -21.93 4.63
N PHE A 178 2.53 -22.57 3.47
CA PHE A 178 3.59 -23.54 3.18
C PHE A 178 4.96 -22.86 3.12
N MET A 179 5.06 -21.72 2.41
CA MET A 179 6.31 -20.96 2.33
C MET A 179 6.72 -20.36 3.67
N GLU A 180 5.78 -19.91 4.49
CA GLU A 180 6.04 -19.46 5.87
C GLU A 180 6.70 -20.57 6.69
N GLY A 181 6.16 -21.80 6.64
CA GLY A 181 6.78 -22.95 7.30
C GLY A 181 8.12 -23.35 6.69
N ALA A 182 8.23 -23.37 5.35
CA ALA A 182 9.45 -23.77 4.65
C ALA A 182 10.61 -22.78 4.83
N THR A 183 10.31 -21.52 5.12
CA THR A 183 11.30 -20.46 5.37
C THR A 183 11.44 -20.12 6.85
N GLN A 184 10.76 -20.87 7.72
CA GLN A 184 10.85 -20.70 9.16
C GLN A 184 12.29 -20.85 9.64
N GLY A 185 12.86 -19.78 10.20
CA GLY A 185 14.24 -19.74 10.68
C GLY A 185 15.24 -19.09 9.72
N ASN A 186 14.84 -18.75 8.49
CA ASN A 186 15.67 -17.92 7.62
C ASN A 186 15.77 -16.50 8.21
N PRO A 187 16.94 -15.84 8.12
CA PRO A 187 17.07 -14.45 8.54
C PRO A 187 16.13 -13.58 7.71
N CYS A 188 15.26 -12.81 8.37
CA CYS A 188 14.38 -11.85 7.74
C CYS A 188 14.38 -10.55 8.54
N GLU A 189 14.36 -9.43 7.82
CA GLU A 189 14.24 -8.11 8.42
C GLU A 189 12.78 -7.68 8.45
N LEU A 190 12.35 -7.17 9.61
CA LEU A 190 11.01 -6.61 9.73
C LEU A 190 10.93 -5.32 8.93
N SER A 191 9.81 -5.12 8.24
CA SER A 191 9.54 -3.91 7.47
C SER A 191 8.44 -3.10 8.14
N ARG A 192 8.50 -1.77 8.01
CA ARG A 192 7.47 -0.86 8.49
C ARG A 192 6.68 -0.31 7.30
N VAL A 193 5.36 -0.30 7.41
CA VAL A 193 4.44 0.10 6.32
C VAL A 193 3.73 1.40 6.67
N PHE A 194 3.69 2.32 5.71
CA PHE A 194 3.03 3.61 5.79
C PHE A 194 2.00 3.76 4.69
N CYS A 195 0.81 4.22 5.05
CA CYS A 195 -0.19 4.61 4.07
C CYS A 195 0.18 5.96 3.46
N LEU A 196 0.22 6.04 2.14
CA LEU A 196 0.31 7.30 1.41
C LEU A 196 -1.10 7.84 1.14
N PRO A 197 -1.27 9.16 0.92
CA PRO A 197 -2.56 9.70 0.52
C PRO A 197 -3.00 9.13 -0.84
N PHE A 198 -4.31 9.06 -1.06
CA PHE A 198 -4.86 8.52 -2.30
C PHE A 198 -4.67 9.49 -3.46
N ILE A 199 -4.41 8.94 -4.64
CA ILE A 199 -4.51 9.67 -5.91
C ILE A 199 -5.92 9.42 -6.43
N ASN A 200 -6.76 10.45 -6.37
CA ASN A 200 -8.17 10.37 -6.70
C ASN A 200 -8.43 10.45 -8.20
N ASN A 201 -7.85 9.50 -8.94
CA ASN A 201 -8.00 9.34 -10.37
C ASN A 201 -7.84 7.86 -10.73
N PRO A 202 -8.47 7.36 -11.81
CA PRO A 202 -8.38 5.96 -12.16
C PRO A 202 -6.92 5.52 -12.38
N PRO A 203 -6.50 4.38 -11.82
CA PRO A 203 -5.12 3.91 -11.91
C PRO A 203 -4.59 3.67 -13.33
N SER A 204 -5.49 3.41 -14.27
CA SER A 204 -5.18 3.21 -15.69
C SER A 204 -4.85 4.51 -16.44
N GLN A 205 -5.07 5.68 -15.84
CA GLN A 205 -4.76 6.97 -16.48
C GLN A 205 -3.29 7.33 -16.32
N PHE A 206 -2.67 7.85 -17.38
CA PHE A 206 -1.26 8.26 -17.37
C PHE A 206 -0.96 9.34 -16.32
N ASP A 207 -1.87 10.30 -16.14
CA ASP A 207 -1.76 11.34 -15.10
C ASP A 207 -1.58 10.70 -13.72
N THR A 208 -2.35 9.64 -13.42
CA THR A 208 -2.28 8.92 -12.14
C THR A 208 -0.92 8.26 -11.94
N ILE A 209 -0.44 7.54 -12.97
CA ILE A 209 0.85 6.84 -12.95
C ILE A 209 2.00 7.85 -12.77
N VAL A 210 1.98 8.95 -13.52
CA VAL A 210 2.99 10.01 -13.44
C VAL A 210 2.96 10.68 -12.07
N THR A 211 1.77 10.97 -11.54
CA THR A 211 1.59 11.51 -10.19
C THR A 211 2.20 10.59 -9.14
N ALA A 212 1.96 9.28 -9.23
CA ALA A 212 2.51 8.29 -8.31
C ALA A 212 4.03 8.25 -8.33
N ILE A 213 4.64 8.18 -9.53
CA ILE A 213 6.09 8.16 -9.71
C ILE A 213 6.72 9.46 -9.19
N ARG A 214 6.14 10.63 -9.51
CA ARG A 214 6.63 11.92 -9.02
C ARG A 214 6.51 12.06 -7.51
N THR A 215 5.43 11.55 -6.93
CA THR A 215 5.26 11.52 -5.47
C THR A 215 6.34 10.68 -4.80
N ALA A 216 6.60 9.47 -5.31
CA ALA A 216 7.68 8.61 -4.82
C ALA A 216 9.05 9.30 -4.94
N LYS A 217 9.34 9.90 -6.10
CA LYS A 217 10.58 10.65 -6.33
C LYS A 217 10.77 11.80 -5.35
N ARG A 218 9.76 12.67 -5.17
CA ARG A 218 9.83 13.82 -4.24
C ARG A 218 10.07 13.34 -2.79
N LYS A 219 9.48 12.22 -2.39
CA LYS A 219 9.74 11.61 -1.08
C LYS A 219 11.16 11.07 -0.97
N CYS A 220 11.66 10.36 -1.98
CA CYS A 220 13.06 9.94 -2.05
C CYS A 220 14.04 11.12 -1.92
N GLU A 221 13.79 12.23 -2.63
CA GLU A 221 14.59 13.46 -2.54
C GLU A 221 14.59 14.03 -1.12
N THR A 222 13.44 14.01 -0.44
CA THR A 222 13.31 14.46 0.96
C THR A 222 14.13 13.60 1.92
N PHE A 223 14.31 12.32 1.60
CA PHE A 223 15.10 11.37 2.38
C PHE A 223 16.54 11.21 1.87
N ASN A 224 16.97 12.03 0.91
CA ASN A 224 18.29 11.95 0.28
C ASN A 224 18.59 10.56 -0.34
N MET A 225 17.56 9.87 -0.82
CA MET A 225 17.68 8.56 -1.46
C MET A 225 18.05 8.71 -2.94
N LYS A 226 19.16 8.09 -3.35
CA LYS A 226 19.62 8.11 -4.76
C LYS A 226 18.78 7.25 -5.69
N THR A 227 18.20 6.17 -5.16
CA THR A 227 17.43 5.18 -5.93
C THR A 227 16.01 5.10 -5.40
N CYS A 228 15.03 5.11 -6.30
CA CYS A 228 13.62 5.02 -5.97
C CYS A 228 13.06 3.70 -6.50
N PHE A 229 12.62 2.81 -5.61
CA PHE A 229 11.94 1.58 -5.98
C PHE A 229 10.44 1.81 -5.99
N VAL A 230 9.80 1.59 -7.14
CA VAL A 230 8.35 1.74 -7.30
C VAL A 230 7.78 0.46 -7.88
N THR A 231 6.70 -0.04 -7.29
CA THR A 231 5.97 -1.22 -7.75
C THR A 231 4.53 -0.83 -8.05
N PHE A 232 4.03 -1.31 -9.19
CA PHE A 232 2.65 -1.15 -9.62
C PHE A 232 2.03 -2.52 -9.89
N ASP A 233 0.74 -2.69 -9.63
CA ASP A 233 -0.01 -3.76 -10.29
C ASP A 233 -0.12 -3.45 -11.79
N GLN A 234 -0.05 -4.47 -12.63
CA GLN A 234 -0.17 -4.27 -14.07
C GLN A 234 -1.58 -3.75 -14.36
N PRO A 235 -1.74 -2.63 -15.10
CA PRO A 235 -3.07 -2.17 -15.45
C PRO A 235 -3.75 -3.25 -16.28
N ARG A 236 -4.81 -3.85 -15.72
CA ARG A 236 -5.63 -4.84 -16.42
C ARG A 236 -6.31 -4.11 -17.58
N LYS A 237 -5.97 -4.52 -18.80
CA LYS A 237 -6.65 -4.07 -20.02
C LYS A 237 -8.09 -4.55 -20.04
#